data_AF-A0A3D5B7X2-F1
#
_entry.id   AF-A0A3D5B7X2-F1
#
_cell.length_a   1.000
_cell.length_b   1.000
_cell.length_c   1.000
_cell.angle_alpha   90.00
_cell.angle_beta   90.00
_cell.angle_gamma   90.00
#
_symmetry.space_group_name_H-M   'P 1'
#
loop_
_entity.id
_entity.type
_entity.pdbx_description
1 polymer ?
#
loop_
_entity_poly.entity_id
_entity_poly.type
_entity_poly.pdbx_seq_one_letter_code
_entity_poly.pdbx_strand_id
1 'polypeptide(L)'
;MTEEKIVDPNITSDDKTWALLSYLFTPIIPIILLFIEDKKDRPFLKAHYPQALAWGIVITVISVPLSFVFVGVCTGLFGLVMSIIWGIKAYNGEYVEIPVITDFVKKQGWAG
;
A
#
# COMPACT_ATOMS: atom_id res chain seq x y z
N MET A 1 -15.71 -11.11 -22.66
CA MET A 1 -14.70 -12.05 -22.18
C MET A 1 -14.18 -11.51 -20.87
N THR A 2 -14.53 -12.11 -19.74
CA THR A 2 -13.88 -11.82 -18.46
C THR A 2 -12.44 -12.27 -18.61
N GLU A 3 -11.49 -11.34 -18.59
CA GLU A 3 -10.07 -11.68 -18.48
C GLU A 3 -9.92 -12.59 -17.25
N GLU A 4 -9.53 -13.84 -17.46
CA GLU A 4 -9.21 -14.75 -16.39
C GLU A 4 -7.99 -14.17 -15.70
N LYS A 5 -8.23 -13.54 -14.55
CA LYS A 5 -7.20 -12.91 -13.76
C LYS A 5 -6.27 -14.00 -13.25
N ILE A 6 -5.11 -14.13 -13.90
CA ILE A 6 -4.07 -15.07 -13.49
C ILE A 6 -3.52 -14.57 -12.15
N VAL A 7 -4.12 -15.04 -11.06
CA VAL A 7 -3.60 -14.84 -9.71
C VAL A 7 -2.42 -15.79 -9.57
N ASP A 8 -1.23 -15.24 -9.32
CA ASP A 8 -0.04 -16.05 -9.09
C ASP A 8 -0.34 -17.08 -7.99
N PRO A 9 -0.22 -18.39 -8.27
CA PRO A 9 -0.55 -19.46 -7.33
C PRO A 9 0.32 -19.43 -6.07
N ASN A 10 1.44 -18.69 -6.07
CA ASN A 10 2.29 -18.51 -4.89
C ASN A 10 1.76 -17.44 -3.91
N ILE A 11 0.77 -16.63 -4.30
CA ILE A 11 0.15 -15.63 -3.41
C ILE A 11 -0.82 -16.34 -2.46
N THR A 12 -0.50 -16.32 -1.17
CA THR A 12 -1.35 -16.95 -0.15
C THR A 12 -2.45 -16.02 0.34
N SER A 13 -3.45 -16.55 1.05
CA SER A 13 -4.47 -15.75 1.73
C SER A 13 -3.89 -14.85 2.82
N ASP A 14 -2.82 -15.31 3.48
CA ASP A 14 -2.08 -14.52 4.47
C ASP A 14 -1.44 -13.29 3.81
N ASP A 15 -0.79 -13.45 2.65
CA ASP A 15 -0.21 -12.31 1.91
C ASP A 15 -1.24 -11.25 1.56
N LYS A 16 -2.39 -11.69 1.04
CA LYS A 16 -3.49 -10.80 0.65
C LYS A 16 -3.99 -10.01 1.85
N THR A 17 -4.05 -10.67 3.01
CA THR A 17 -4.47 -10.03 4.27
C THR A 17 -3.44 -9.01 4.72
N TRP A 18 -2.16 -9.36 4.74
CA TRP A 18 -1.10 -8.42 5.14
C TRP A 18 -0.95 -7.23 4.18
N ALA A 19 -1.12 -7.45 2.87
CA ALA A 19 -1.13 -6.39 1.89
C ALA A 19 -2.32 -5.44 2.09
N LEU A 20 -3.53 -5.97 2.29
CA LEU A 20 -4.72 -5.17 2.65
C LEU A 20 -4.46 -4.31 3.89
N LEU A 21 -3.99 -4.92 4.98
CA LEU A 21 -3.72 -4.23 6.24
C LEU A 21 -2.65 -3.15 6.08
N SER A 22 -1.67 -3.37 5.20
CA SER A 22 -0.62 -2.39 4.89
C SER A 22 -1.19 -1.08 4.36
N TYR A 23 -2.24 -1.13 3.53
CA TYR A 23 -2.92 0.07 3.03
C TYR A 23 -3.85 0.69 4.07
N LEU A 24 -4.66 -0.11 4.75
CA LEU A 24 -5.66 0.40 5.69
C LEU A 24 -5.05 1.07 6.91
N PHE A 25 -3.92 0.56 7.38
CA PHE A 25 -3.28 0.98 8.63
C PHE A 25 -1.85 1.47 8.39
N THR A 26 -1.60 2.07 7.22
CA THR A 26 -0.35 2.80 6.98
C THR A 26 -0.25 3.99 7.95
N PRO A 27 0.93 4.29 8.53
CA PRO A 27 2.23 3.66 8.31
C PRO A 27 2.54 2.47 9.23
N ILE A 28 1.67 2.17 10.20
CA ILE A 28 1.96 1.21 11.29
C ILE A 28 2.18 -0.20 10.76
N ILE A 29 1.26 -0.75 9.98
CA ILE A 29 1.37 -2.13 9.50
C ILE A 29 2.57 -2.33 8.56
N PRO A 30 2.85 -1.45 7.58
CA PRO A 30 4.06 -1.57 6.77
C PRO A 30 5.35 -1.55 7.59
N ILE A 31 5.42 -0.74 8.66
CA ILE A 31 6.57 -0.71 9.57
C ILE A 31 6.69 -2.05 10.29
N ILE A 32 5.59 -2.61 10.82
CA ILE A 32 5.62 -3.93 11.47
C ILE A 32 6.12 -4.98 10.48
N LEU A 33 5.64 -4.94 9.24
CA LEU A 33 6.00 -5.92 8.20
C LEU A 33 7.49 -5.90 7.88
N LEU A 34 8.16 -4.73 7.92
CA LEU A 34 9.63 -4.63 7.79
C LEU A 34 10.41 -5.49 8.80
N PHE A 35 9.82 -5.74 9.98
CA PHE A 35 10.45 -6.50 11.06
C PHE A 35 10.01 -7.97 11.14
N ILE A 36 9.13 -8.42 10.24
CA ILE A 36 8.68 -9.83 10.19
C ILE A 36 9.48 -10.57 9.11
N GLU A 37 10.47 -11.37 9.52
CA GLU A 37 11.42 -12.00 8.59
C GLU A 37 10.78 -12.93 7.56
N ASP A 38 9.77 -13.72 7.95
CA ASP A 38 9.07 -14.64 7.04
C ASP A 38 8.13 -13.94 6.05
N LYS A 39 7.80 -12.66 6.29
CA LYS A 39 6.85 -11.88 5.48
C LYS A 39 7.50 -10.80 4.64
N LYS A 40 8.50 -10.10 5.19
CA LYS A 40 9.15 -8.95 4.56
C LYS A 40 9.80 -9.28 3.22
N ASP A 41 10.17 -10.53 3.00
CA ASP A 41 10.84 -11.00 1.78
C ASP A 41 9.90 -11.68 0.79
N ARG A 42 8.60 -11.80 1.11
CA ARG A 42 7.63 -12.35 0.16
C ARG A 42 7.42 -11.39 -1.01
N PRO A 43 7.54 -11.84 -2.27
CA PRO A 43 7.46 -10.94 -3.44
C PRO A 43 6.18 -10.10 -3.49
N PHE A 44 5.03 -10.72 -3.23
CA PHE A 44 3.75 -10.00 -3.19
C PHE A 44 3.72 -8.91 -2.12
N LEU A 45 4.24 -9.18 -0.91
CA LEU A 45 4.28 -8.20 0.16
C LEU A 45 5.28 -7.09 -0.14
N LYS A 46 6.48 -7.42 -0.64
CA LYS A 46 7.50 -6.44 -1.07
C LYS A 46 6.99 -5.47 -2.13
N ALA A 47 6.07 -5.90 -2.99
CA ALA A 47 5.44 -4.99 -3.94
C ALA A 47 4.47 -3.99 -3.29
N HIS A 48 3.88 -4.29 -2.14
CA HIS A 48 2.80 -3.50 -1.54
C HIS A 48 3.21 -2.67 -0.32
N TYR A 49 3.89 -3.27 0.66
CA TYR A 49 4.12 -2.58 1.93
C TYR A 49 5.00 -1.33 1.81
N PRO A 50 6.06 -1.29 0.96
CA PRO A 50 6.91 -0.09 0.88
C PRO A 50 6.17 1.09 0.22
N GLN A 51 5.36 0.84 -0.80
CA GLN A 51 4.54 1.87 -1.44
C GLN A 51 3.38 2.31 -0.55
N ALA A 52 2.78 1.40 0.23
CA ALA A 52 1.80 1.75 1.24
C ALA A 52 2.40 2.64 2.35
N LEU A 53 3.63 2.34 2.79
CA LEU A 53 4.38 3.16 3.75
C LEU A 53 4.66 4.57 3.19
N ALA A 54 5.20 4.64 1.97
CA ALA A 54 5.48 5.90 1.31
C ALA A 54 4.21 6.75 1.15
N TRP A 55 3.09 6.13 0.75
CA TRP A 55 1.79 6.81 0.68
C TRP A 55 1.33 7.38 2.02
N GLY A 56 1.41 6.60 3.10
CA GLY A 56 1.02 7.05 4.44
C GLY A 56 1.86 8.25 4.91
N ILE A 57 3.15 8.24 4.62
CA ILE A 57 4.05 9.37 4.92
C ILE A 57 3.64 10.59 4.10
N VAL A 58 3.44 10.47 2.78
CA VAL A 58 3.04 11.58 1.90
C VAL A 58 1.72 12.22 2.38
N ILE A 59 0.69 11.41 2.64
CA ILE A 59 -0.60 11.91 3.11
C ILE A 59 -0.49 12.61 4.46
N THR A 60 0.31 12.06 5.40
CA THR A 60 0.50 12.67 6.73
C THR A 60 1.25 13.99 6.64
N VAL A 61 2.35 14.03 5.87
CA VAL A 61 3.19 15.23 5.69
C VAL A 61 2.44 16.34 4.97
N ILE A 62 1.52 16.02 4.05
CA ILE A 62 0.68 17.01 3.38
C ILE A 62 -0.49 17.45 4.28
N SER A 63 -1.18 16.51 4.91
CA SER A 63 -2.43 16.80 5.61
C SER A 63 -2.22 17.46 6.98
N VAL A 64 -1.13 17.16 7.70
CA VAL A 64 -0.87 17.74 9.03
C VAL A 64 -0.67 19.27 8.96
N PRO A 65 0.18 19.83 8.06
CA PRO A 65 0.31 21.28 7.92
C PRO A 65 -0.97 21.96 7.40
N LEU A 66 -1.70 21.29 6.50
CA LEU A 66 -2.93 21.82 5.89
C LEU A 66 -4.18 21.66 6.78
N SER A 67 -4.07 21.00 7.93
CA SER A 67 -5.20 20.66 8.81
C SER A 67 -5.97 21.86 9.36
N PHE A 68 -5.33 23.04 9.46
CA PHE A 68 -5.97 24.30 9.85
C PHE A 68 -6.88 24.89 8.75
N VAL A 69 -6.87 24.31 7.55
CA VAL A 69 -7.64 24.72 6.38
C VAL A 69 -8.55 23.57 5.98
N PHE A 70 -9.75 23.86 5.46
CA PHE A 70 -10.68 22.85 4.92
C PHE A 70 -10.01 21.88 3.93
N VAL A 71 -8.98 22.35 3.23
CA VAL A 71 -8.13 21.57 2.31
C VAL A 71 -7.50 20.35 3.00
N GLY A 72 -7.01 20.46 4.24
CA GLY A 72 -6.38 19.33 4.96
C GLY A 72 -7.35 18.18 5.26
N VAL A 73 -8.63 18.49 5.47
CA VAL A 73 -9.69 17.48 5.66
C VAL A 73 -9.97 16.75 4.35
N CYS A 74 -10.07 17.48 3.23
CA CYS A 74 -10.27 16.88 1.91
C CYS A 74 -9.10 15.98 1.49
N THR A 75 -7.85 16.39 1.74
CA THR A 75 -6.66 15.57 1.43
C THR A 75 -6.60 14.31 2.28
N GLY A 76 -6.97 14.38 3.57
CA GLY A 76 -7.05 13.22 4.44
C GLY A 76 -8.11 12.21 4.00
N LEU A 77 -9.32 12.69 3.67
CA LEU A 77 -10.41 11.84 3.16
C LEU A 77 -10.05 11.19 1.82
N PHE A 78 -9.46 11.95 0.89
CA PHE A 78 -8.97 11.40 -0.37
C PHE A 78 -7.90 10.33 -0.13
N GLY A 79 -6.95 10.60 0.77
CA GLY A 79 -5.93 9.65 1.21
C GLY A 79 -6.53 8.32 1.68
N LEU A 80 -7.54 8.41 2.55
CA LEU A 80 -8.24 7.25 3.10
C LEU A 80 -8.99 6.45 2.04
N VAL A 81 -9.73 7.10 1.16
CA VAL A 81 -10.48 6.43 0.08
C VAL A 81 -9.53 5.67 -0.85
N MET A 82 -8.43 6.29 -1.25
CA MET A 82 -7.43 5.64 -2.11
C MET A 82 -6.79 4.43 -1.41
N SER A 83 -6.45 4.56 -0.13
CA SER A 83 -5.94 3.43 0.68
C SER A 83 -6.92 2.26 0.72
N ILE A 84 -8.23 2.51 0.87
CA ILE A 84 -9.25 1.45 0.84
C ILE A 84 -9.31 0.78 -0.53
N ILE A 85 -9.33 1.56 -1.62
CA ILE A 85 -9.38 1.03 -2.98
C ILE A 85 -8.18 0.12 -3.26
N TRP A 86 -6.98 0.58 -2.93
CA TRP A 86 -5.76 -0.20 -3.12
C TRP A 86 -5.69 -1.41 -2.20
N GLY A 87 -6.16 -1.28 -0.96
CA GLY A 87 -6.28 -2.39 -0.03
C GLY A 87 -7.18 -3.51 -0.59
N ILE A 88 -8.34 -3.15 -1.15
CA ILE A 88 -9.26 -4.12 -1.77
C ILE A 88 -8.60 -4.80 -2.98
N LYS A 89 -7.92 -4.04 -3.84
CA LYS A 89 -7.18 -4.60 -4.98
C LYS A 89 -6.11 -5.60 -4.53
N ALA A 90 -5.31 -5.23 -3.53
CA ALA A 90 -4.30 -6.10 -2.95
C ALA A 90 -4.92 -7.36 -2.31
N TYR A 91 -6.06 -7.22 -1.64
CA TYR A 91 -6.81 -8.36 -1.10
C TYR A 91 -7.30 -9.32 -2.19
N ASN A 92 -7.66 -8.79 -3.35
CA ASN A 92 -8.01 -9.59 -4.53
C ASN A 92 -6.79 -10.23 -5.22
N GLY A 93 -5.58 -10.09 -4.67
CA GLY A 93 -4.34 -10.61 -5.24
C GLY A 93 -3.81 -9.81 -6.43
N GLU A 94 -4.21 -8.55 -6.60
CA GLU A 94 -3.67 -7.67 -7.64
C GLU A 94 -2.44 -6.94 -7.13
N TYR A 95 -1.48 -6.72 -8.03
CA TYR A 95 -0.45 -5.73 -7.83
C TYR A 95 -1.05 -4.33 -7.99
N VAL A 96 -0.80 -3.48 -7.00
CA VAL A 96 -1.22 -2.08 -7.02
C VAL A 96 -0.10 -1.22 -7.60
N GLU A 97 -0.47 -0.30 -8.50
CA GLU A 97 0.40 0.81 -8.91
C GLU A 97 -0.19 2.14 -8.43
N ILE A 98 0.58 2.82 -7.60
CA ILE A 98 0.33 4.17 -7.12
C ILE A 98 1.17 5.12 -8.00
N PRO A 99 0.54 6.04 -8.75
CA PRO A 99 1.26 6.98 -9.59
C PRO A 99 2.36 7.70 -8.82
N VAL A 100 3.54 7.82 -9.43
CA VAL A 100 4.76 8.43 -8.85
C VAL A 100 5.39 7.61 -7.72
N ILE A 101 4.60 7.09 -6.79
CA ILE A 101 5.10 6.40 -5.58
C ILE A 101 5.65 5.02 -5.91
N THR A 102 4.96 4.23 -6.72
CA THR A 102 5.44 2.89 -7.10
C THR A 102 6.78 2.97 -7.81
N ASP A 103 6.92 3.89 -8.76
CA ASP A 103 8.19 4.11 -9.46
C ASP A 103 9.30 4.62 -8.53
N PHE A 104 8.96 5.52 -7.61
CA PHE A 104 9.90 6.00 -6.60
C PHE A 104 10.44 4.84 -5.76
N VAL A 105 9.55 4.02 -5.21
CA VAL A 105 9.91 2.88 -4.35
C VAL A 105 10.70 1.81 -5.12
N LYS A 106 10.31 1.50 -6.36
CA LYS A 106 11.05 0.59 -7.24
C LYS A 106 12.47 1.11 -7.52
N LYS A 107 12.63 2.41 -7.82
CA LYS A 107 13.95 3.05 -8.05
C LYS A 107 14.86 3.00 -6.82
N GLN A 108 14.32 3.02 -5.62
CA GLN A 108 15.09 2.87 -4.38
C GLN A 108 15.48 1.40 -4.09
N GLY A 109 14.98 0.43 -4.88
CA GLY A 109 15.19 -1.00 -4.65
C GLY A 109 14.39 -1.56 -3.47
N TRP A 110 13.36 -0.84 -3.00
CA TRP A 110 12.54 -1.26 -1.86
C TRP A 110 11.42 -2.23 -2.26
N ALA A 111 10.91 -2.10 -3.49
CA ALA A 111 9.94 -3.01 -4.09
C ALA A 111 10.52 -3.61 -5.38
N GLY A 112 10.26 -4.89 -5.59
CA GLY A 112 10.69 -5.68 -6.75
C GLY A 112 9.70 -6.79 -7.05
#